data_AF-A0A529NVV1-F1
#
_entry.id   AF-A0A529NVV1-F1
#
_cell.length_a   1.000
_cell.length_b   1.000
_cell.length_c   1.000
_cell.angle_alpha   90.00
_cell.angle_beta   90.00
_cell.angle_gamma   90.00
#
_symmetry.space_group_name_H-M   'P 1'
#
loop_
_entity.id
_entity.type
_entity.pdbx_description
1 polymer ?
#
loop_
_entity_poly.entity_id
_entity_poly.type
_entity_poly.pdbx_seq_one_letter_code
_entity_poly.pdbx_strand_id
1 'polypeptide(L)'
;ILDEDGIYDPESFNDRLLLGLKGTMSEAELHFLKARMRGGQLNKASRGDLKIGPPVGLVYLPDGTLALDPDAEVQAALRMVFTTFERLGSATRTVKFFLDEGILFPRRLRKGPHKGELMWAPPRHARILQVLHNPRYAGAFVYGRTRGRPRPGGGVSQIKVDMADWRFVMPDLHPGYIDWERFKANQERLATNAQAYGMQRRAGPVREGSALLQGRVLCGLCGGRMGVHYSQEHGQPVPTYICQETATR
;
A
#
# COMPACT_ATOMS: atom_id res chain seq x y z
N ILE A 1 10.44 23.86 36.33
CA ILE A 1 10.50 22.67 35.43
C ILE A 1 11.24 21.59 36.18
N LEU A 2 10.82 20.32 36.10
CA LEU A 2 11.45 19.23 36.86
C LEU A 2 11.85 18.11 35.88
N ASP A 3 13.08 17.60 36.02
CA ASP A 3 13.58 16.40 35.35
C ASP A 3 14.12 15.39 36.38
N GLU A 4 14.77 14.30 35.92
CA GLU A 4 15.33 13.27 36.80
C GLU A 4 16.45 13.79 37.73
N ASP A 5 17.13 14.90 37.39
CA ASP A 5 18.26 15.43 38.15
C ASP A 5 17.86 16.59 39.11
N GLY A 6 16.68 17.19 38.96
CA GLY A 6 16.20 18.20 39.91
C GLY A 6 15.07 19.13 39.45
N ILE A 7 14.82 20.14 40.29
CA ILE A 7 13.85 21.22 40.05
C ILE A 7 14.61 22.47 39.59
N TYR A 8 14.16 23.05 38.47
CA TYR A 8 14.71 24.25 37.86
C TYR A 8 13.71 25.41 37.90
N ASP A 9 14.18 26.58 38.32
CA ASP A 9 13.43 27.83 38.31
C ASP A 9 13.59 28.53 36.95
N PRO A 10 12.53 28.64 36.12
CA PRO A 10 12.61 29.32 34.84
C PRO A 10 12.85 30.84 34.95
N GLU A 11 12.73 31.47 36.12
CA GLU A 11 13.07 32.88 36.32
C GLU A 11 14.58 33.08 36.62
N SER A 12 15.27 32.02 37.06
CA SER A 12 16.73 32.03 37.27
C SER A 12 17.48 31.95 35.94
N PHE A 13 18.40 32.90 35.73
CA PHE A 13 19.26 32.93 34.54
C PHE A 13 20.10 31.64 34.41
N ASN A 14 20.69 31.16 35.50
CA ASN A 14 21.56 29.98 35.50
C ASN A 14 20.77 28.70 35.16
N ASP A 15 19.56 28.57 35.72
CA ASP A 15 18.68 27.43 35.50
C ASP A 15 18.19 27.39 34.05
N ARG A 16 17.86 28.54 33.47
CA ARG A 16 17.52 28.65 32.04
C ARG A 16 18.68 28.24 31.14
N LEU A 17 19.90 28.66 31.45
CA LEU A 17 21.09 28.29 30.67
C LEU A 17 21.35 26.78 30.76
N LEU A 18 21.28 26.21 31.95
CA LEU A 18 21.42 24.77 32.19
C LEU A 18 20.34 23.96 31.44
N LEU A 19 19.07 24.38 31.51
CA LEU A 19 17.98 23.75 30.76
C LEU A 19 18.19 23.82 29.25
N GLY A 20 18.68 24.95 28.73
CA GLY A 20 19.02 25.10 27.31
C GLY A 20 20.12 24.13 26.87
N LEU A 21 21.19 24.02 27.65
CA LEU A 21 22.29 23.09 27.38
C LEU A 21 21.81 21.63 27.44
N LYS A 22 21.07 21.23 28.48
CA LYS A 22 20.48 19.89 28.59
C LYS A 22 19.56 19.57 27.41
N GLY A 23 18.75 20.52 26.97
CA GLY A 23 17.89 20.40 25.80
C GLY A 23 18.69 20.09 24.53
N THR A 24 19.73 20.89 24.24
CA THR A 24 20.59 20.67 23.07
C THR A 24 21.35 19.34 23.13
N MET A 25 21.82 18.94 24.31
CA MET A 25 22.48 17.64 24.51
C MET A 25 21.52 16.49 24.27
N SER A 26 20.29 16.58 24.78
CA SER A 26 19.24 15.58 24.57
C SER A 26 18.87 15.42 23.10
N GLU A 27 18.79 16.53 22.34
CA GLU A 27 18.57 16.50 20.89
C GLU A 27 19.72 15.81 20.14
N ALA A 28 20.96 16.11 20.53
CA ALA A 28 22.16 15.50 19.95
C ALA A 28 22.23 13.98 20.23
N GLU A 29 21.99 13.56 21.47
CA GLU A 29 21.94 12.14 21.84
C GLU A 29 20.86 11.39 21.07
N LEU A 30 19.67 11.97 20.97
CA LEU A 30 18.55 11.42 20.21
C LEU A 30 18.88 11.30 18.72
N HIS A 31 19.67 12.23 18.16
CA HIS A 31 20.20 12.09 16.80
C HIS A 31 21.07 10.84 16.64
N PHE A 32 22.06 10.64 17.53
CA PHE A 32 22.94 9.47 17.49
C PHE A 32 22.20 8.15 17.73
N LEU A 33 21.25 8.12 18.68
CA LEU A 33 20.41 6.95 18.93
C LEU A 33 19.59 6.59 17.69
N LYS A 34 18.94 7.56 17.05
CA LYS A 34 18.22 7.34 15.78
C LYS A 34 19.13 6.81 14.68
N ALA A 35 20.34 7.37 14.54
CA ALA A 35 21.30 6.92 13.56
C ALA A 35 21.72 5.46 13.80
N ARG A 36 22.06 5.09 15.04
CA ARG A 36 22.42 3.71 15.42
C ARG A 36 21.26 2.73 15.22
N MET A 37 20.05 3.09 15.66
CA MET A 37 18.86 2.26 15.46
C MET A 37 18.58 2.03 13.97
N ARG A 38 18.72 3.08 13.15
CA ARG A 38 18.56 2.97 11.69
C ARG A 38 19.64 2.09 11.08
N GLY A 39 20.90 2.24 11.50
CA GLY A 39 22.00 1.35 11.09
C GLY A 39 21.72 -0.11 11.42
N GLY A 40 21.29 -0.40 12.65
CA GLY A 40 20.92 -1.74 13.09
C GLY A 40 19.73 -2.32 12.31
N GLN A 41 18.70 -1.49 12.05
CA GLN A 41 17.56 -1.90 11.22
C GLN A 41 18.00 -2.25 9.79
N LEU A 42 18.86 -1.42 9.18
CA LEU A 42 19.37 -1.66 7.83
C LEU A 42 20.25 -2.91 7.77
N ASN A 43 21.07 -3.15 8.79
CA ASN A 43 21.92 -4.34 8.89
C ASN A 43 21.09 -5.63 9.04
N LYS A 44 19.98 -5.60 9.78
CA LYS A 44 19.03 -6.72 9.82
C LYS A 44 18.30 -6.89 8.49
N ALA A 45 17.89 -5.78 7.86
CA ALA A 45 17.18 -5.82 6.60
C ALA A 45 18.04 -6.34 5.44
N SER A 46 19.34 -6.04 5.41
CA SER A 46 20.26 -6.50 4.36
C SER A 46 20.48 -8.00 4.38
N ARG A 47 20.23 -8.67 5.51
CA ARG A 47 20.29 -10.14 5.64
C ARG A 47 18.91 -10.83 5.59
N GLY A 48 17.82 -10.07 5.52
CA GLY A 48 16.46 -10.61 5.56
C GLY A 48 15.92 -10.91 6.97
N ASP A 49 16.73 -10.71 8.02
CA ASP A 49 16.40 -11.01 9.42
C ASP A 49 15.43 -9.99 10.07
N LEU A 50 15.13 -8.88 9.39
CA LEU A 50 14.30 -7.84 9.97
C LEU A 50 12.85 -8.30 10.09
N LYS A 51 12.41 -8.57 11.33
CA LYS A 51 11.02 -8.93 11.63
C LYS A 51 10.07 -7.75 11.34
N ILE A 52 9.36 -7.86 10.22
CA ILE A 52 8.26 -6.95 9.82
C ILE A 52 6.94 -7.71 10.03
N GLY A 53 5.93 -7.07 10.64
CA GLY A 53 4.63 -7.71 10.88
C GLY A 53 4.03 -8.30 9.59
N PRO A 54 3.62 -9.59 9.59
CA PRO A 54 3.18 -10.25 8.38
C PRO A 54 1.78 -9.76 7.93
N PRO A 55 1.45 -9.89 6.63
CA PRO A 55 0.08 -9.76 6.17
C PRO A 55 -0.75 -11.00 6.60
N VAL A 56 -2.07 -10.93 6.43
CA VAL A 56 -2.94 -12.10 6.66
C VAL A 56 -2.53 -13.26 5.75
N GLY A 57 -2.59 -14.50 6.23
CA GLY A 57 -2.11 -15.67 5.50
C GLY A 57 -0.64 -16.01 5.68
N LEU A 58 0.12 -15.17 6.38
CA LEU A 58 1.50 -15.46 6.73
C LEU A 58 1.67 -15.30 8.24
N VAL A 59 2.41 -16.21 8.84
CA VAL A 59 2.68 -16.23 10.28
C VAL A 59 4.18 -16.46 10.52
N TYR A 60 4.71 -15.90 11.61
CA TYR A 60 6.05 -16.26 12.05
C TYR A 60 5.96 -17.55 12.87
N LEU A 61 6.80 -18.51 12.55
CA LEU A 61 7.01 -19.71 13.36
C LEU A 61 7.88 -19.39 14.60
N PRO A 62 7.95 -20.29 15.59
CA PRO A 62 8.76 -20.08 16.80
C PRO A 62 10.24 -19.82 16.51
N ASP A 63 10.78 -20.42 15.45
CA ASP A 63 12.15 -20.19 14.96
C ASP A 63 12.36 -18.81 14.30
N GLY A 64 11.29 -18.04 14.11
CA GLY A 64 11.32 -16.72 13.48
C GLY A 64 11.25 -16.72 11.96
N THR A 65 11.17 -17.89 11.32
CA THR A 65 10.91 -18.01 9.88
C THR A 65 9.46 -17.64 9.56
N LEU A 66 9.23 -17.12 8.35
CA LEU A 66 7.88 -16.85 7.90
C LEU A 66 7.31 -18.10 7.21
N ALA A 67 6.07 -18.45 7.51
CA ALA A 67 5.38 -19.57 6.88
C ALA A 67 3.97 -19.17 6.47
N LEU A 68 3.32 -20.03 5.68
CA LEU A 68 1.89 -19.92 5.40
C LEU A 68 1.10 -20.10 6.69
N ASP A 69 -0.04 -19.41 6.79
CA ASP A 69 -0.98 -19.58 7.89
C ASP A 69 -1.44 -21.05 7.97
N PRO A 70 -1.39 -21.72 9.13
CA PRO A 70 -1.80 -23.13 9.24
C PRO A 70 -3.29 -23.34 8.97
N ASP A 71 -4.10 -22.29 9.08
CA ASP A 71 -5.53 -22.34 8.77
C ASP A 71 -5.76 -22.56 7.26
N ALA A 72 -6.34 -23.72 6.94
CA ALA A 72 -6.62 -24.14 5.57
C ALA A 72 -7.62 -23.21 4.85
N GLU A 73 -8.60 -22.65 5.57
CA GLU A 73 -9.57 -21.72 4.98
C GLU A 73 -8.89 -20.40 4.63
N VAL A 74 -8.00 -19.90 5.50
CA VAL A 74 -7.21 -18.69 5.21
C VAL A 74 -6.34 -18.92 3.98
N GLN A 75 -5.70 -20.09 3.87
CA GLN A 75 -4.93 -20.43 2.68
C GLN A 75 -5.80 -20.50 1.43
N ALA A 76 -6.96 -21.17 1.50
CA ALA A 76 -7.88 -21.30 0.38
C ALA A 76 -8.36 -19.94 -0.12
N ALA A 77 -8.75 -19.04 0.77
CA ALA A 77 -9.20 -17.68 0.42
C ALA A 77 -8.09 -16.88 -0.30
N LEU A 78 -6.83 -16.99 0.15
CA LEU A 78 -5.71 -16.31 -0.51
C LEU A 78 -5.35 -16.91 -1.86
N ARG A 79 -5.34 -18.24 -1.97
CA ARG A 79 -5.17 -18.93 -3.27
C ARG A 79 -6.27 -18.50 -4.24
N MET A 80 -7.51 -18.43 -3.78
CA MET A 80 -8.68 -17.99 -4.57
C MET A 80 -8.50 -16.56 -5.12
N VAL A 81 -7.92 -15.63 -4.34
CA VAL A 81 -7.60 -14.29 -4.85
C VAL A 81 -6.64 -14.34 -6.03
N PHE A 82 -5.54 -15.09 -5.91
CA PHE A 82 -4.52 -15.16 -6.96
C PHE A 82 -4.99 -15.92 -8.20
N THR A 83 -5.73 -17.01 -8.06
CA THR A 83 -6.31 -17.76 -9.19
C THR A 83 -7.38 -16.94 -9.91
N THR A 84 -8.26 -16.28 -9.16
CA THR A 84 -9.31 -15.43 -9.74
C THR A 84 -8.71 -14.21 -10.43
N PHE A 85 -7.70 -13.56 -9.84
CA PHE A 85 -7.02 -12.44 -10.48
C PHE A 85 -6.27 -12.86 -11.74
N GLU A 86 -5.63 -14.03 -11.73
CA GLU A 86 -4.97 -14.57 -12.91
C GLU A 86 -5.97 -14.81 -14.06
N ARG A 87 -7.15 -15.36 -13.75
CA ARG A 87 -8.24 -15.63 -14.70
C ARG A 87 -8.88 -14.35 -15.24
N LEU A 88 -9.19 -13.39 -14.37
CA LEU A 88 -10.00 -12.21 -14.73
C LEU A 88 -9.17 -10.97 -15.09
N GLY A 89 -7.90 -10.94 -14.68
CA GLY A 89 -6.96 -9.84 -14.93
C GLY A 89 -7.30 -8.52 -14.23
N SER A 90 -8.27 -8.47 -13.31
CA SER A 90 -8.74 -7.21 -12.70
C SER A 90 -9.10 -7.39 -11.23
N ALA A 91 -8.54 -6.56 -10.35
CA ALA A 91 -8.84 -6.56 -8.91
C ALA A 91 -10.33 -6.28 -8.62
N THR A 92 -10.97 -5.37 -9.37
CA THR A 92 -12.42 -5.11 -9.24
C THR A 92 -13.26 -6.34 -9.58
N ARG A 93 -12.96 -7.02 -10.69
CA ARG A 93 -13.62 -8.28 -11.07
C ARG A 93 -13.36 -9.39 -10.05
N THR A 94 -12.16 -9.45 -9.46
CA THR A 94 -11.86 -10.38 -8.36
C THR A 94 -12.75 -10.10 -7.15
N VAL A 95 -12.95 -8.84 -6.75
CA VAL A 95 -13.90 -8.50 -5.67
C VAL A 95 -15.32 -8.93 -6.05
N LYS A 96 -15.76 -8.60 -7.26
CA LYS A 96 -17.11 -8.95 -7.73
C LYS A 96 -17.34 -10.46 -7.65
N PHE A 97 -16.38 -11.27 -8.10
CA PHE A 97 -16.45 -12.73 -7.97
C PHE A 97 -16.64 -13.18 -6.50
N PHE A 98 -15.88 -12.64 -5.56
CA PHE A 98 -16.06 -12.99 -4.14
C PHE A 98 -17.44 -12.58 -3.60
N LEU A 99 -17.99 -11.45 -4.06
CA LEU A 99 -19.31 -10.99 -3.63
C LEU A 99 -20.44 -11.84 -4.23
N ASP A 100 -20.35 -12.15 -5.53
CA ASP A 100 -21.33 -12.95 -6.26
C ASP A 100 -21.40 -14.38 -5.69
N GLU A 101 -20.25 -14.95 -5.31
CA GLU A 101 -20.15 -16.29 -4.70
C GLU A 101 -20.35 -16.28 -3.17
N GLY A 102 -20.60 -15.12 -2.55
CA GLY A 102 -20.77 -15.02 -1.09
C GLY A 102 -19.53 -15.39 -0.25
N ILE A 103 -18.33 -15.36 -0.85
CA ILE A 103 -17.09 -15.78 -0.20
C ILE A 103 -16.55 -14.65 0.68
N LEU A 104 -16.36 -14.95 1.97
CA LEU A 104 -15.73 -14.04 2.92
C LEU A 104 -14.20 -14.10 2.81
N PHE A 105 -13.54 -12.99 3.15
CA PHE A 105 -12.09 -12.88 3.12
C PHE A 105 -11.50 -12.66 4.52
N PRO A 106 -10.41 -13.35 4.87
CA PRO A 106 -9.82 -13.25 6.19
C PRO A 106 -9.13 -11.91 6.40
N ARG A 107 -9.27 -11.35 7.61
CA ARG A 107 -8.61 -10.12 8.03
C ARG A 107 -8.13 -10.30 9.46
N ARG A 108 -6.83 -10.06 9.68
CA ARG A 108 -6.28 -9.93 11.04
C ARG A 108 -6.35 -8.48 11.51
N LEU A 109 -6.97 -8.25 12.66
CA LEU A 109 -7.05 -6.93 13.28
C LEU A 109 -5.67 -6.52 13.83
N ARG A 110 -5.20 -5.32 13.45
CA ARG A 110 -3.86 -4.83 13.83
C ARG A 110 -3.85 -3.89 15.03
N LYS A 111 -5.02 -3.38 15.42
CA LYS A 111 -5.21 -2.35 16.45
C LYS A 111 -6.53 -2.61 17.18
N GLY A 112 -6.66 -2.03 18.37
CA GLY A 112 -7.85 -2.14 19.22
C GLY A 112 -7.79 -3.34 20.17
N PRO A 113 -8.85 -3.55 20.97
CA PRO A 113 -8.94 -4.62 21.96
C PRO A 113 -8.74 -6.02 21.34
N HIS A 114 -9.29 -6.21 20.14
CA HIS A 114 -9.25 -7.47 19.38
C HIS A 114 -8.00 -7.63 18.51
N LYS A 115 -6.87 -7.03 18.91
CA LYS A 115 -5.64 -7.08 18.11
C LYS A 115 -5.12 -8.52 18.00
N GLY A 116 -4.92 -8.97 16.76
CA GLY A 116 -4.45 -10.33 16.44
C GLY A 116 -5.57 -11.27 16.03
N GLU A 117 -6.82 -10.96 16.38
CA GLU A 117 -7.98 -11.78 16.04
C GLU A 117 -8.22 -11.83 14.53
N LEU A 118 -8.63 -13.02 14.07
CA LEU A 118 -9.00 -13.30 12.70
C LEU A 118 -10.50 -13.05 12.54
N MET A 119 -10.87 -12.14 11.65
CA MET A 119 -12.25 -11.85 11.29
C MET A 119 -12.49 -12.16 9.80
N TRP A 120 -13.70 -12.58 9.47
CA TRP A 120 -14.12 -12.87 8.10
C TRP A 120 -15.12 -11.81 7.65
N ALA A 121 -14.87 -11.20 6.50
CA ALA A 121 -15.75 -10.17 5.96
C ALA A 121 -15.66 -10.11 4.43
N PRO A 122 -16.68 -9.61 3.72
CA PRO A 122 -16.61 -9.42 2.28
C PRO A 122 -15.39 -8.57 1.89
N PRO A 123 -14.56 -8.99 0.92
CA PRO A 123 -13.36 -8.25 0.57
C PRO A 123 -13.72 -6.93 -0.11
N ARG A 124 -13.04 -5.86 0.30
CA ARG A 124 -13.08 -4.57 -0.40
C ARG A 124 -11.98 -4.50 -1.45
N HIS A 125 -12.16 -3.67 -2.48
CA HIS A 125 -11.16 -3.43 -3.52
C HIS A 125 -9.76 -3.10 -2.96
N ALA A 126 -9.68 -2.22 -1.97
CA ALA A 126 -8.42 -1.87 -1.32
C ALA A 126 -7.73 -3.08 -0.65
N ARG A 127 -8.50 -4.05 -0.13
CA ARG A 127 -7.96 -5.26 0.49
C ARG A 127 -7.35 -6.19 -0.55
N ILE A 128 -8.05 -6.44 -1.65
CA ILE A 128 -7.53 -7.26 -2.75
C ILE A 128 -6.27 -6.63 -3.35
N LEU A 129 -6.25 -5.32 -3.58
CA LEU A 129 -5.04 -4.62 -4.04
C LEU A 129 -3.88 -4.74 -3.04
N GLN A 130 -4.14 -4.64 -1.73
CA GLN A 130 -3.10 -4.85 -0.73
C GLN A 130 -2.50 -6.27 -0.79
N VAL A 131 -3.31 -7.28 -1.13
CA VAL A 131 -2.83 -8.65 -1.33
C VAL A 131 -1.97 -8.72 -2.58
N LEU A 132 -2.50 -8.28 -3.72
CA LEU A 132 -1.83 -8.40 -5.01
C LEU A 132 -0.53 -7.57 -5.12
N HIS A 133 -0.41 -6.45 -4.41
CA HIS A 133 0.81 -5.63 -4.37
C HIS A 133 1.84 -6.06 -3.32
N ASN A 134 1.56 -7.10 -2.52
CA ASN A 134 2.46 -7.47 -1.44
C ASN A 134 3.41 -8.60 -1.86
N PRO A 135 4.71 -8.32 -2.09
CA PRO A 135 5.71 -9.31 -2.52
C PRO A 135 5.90 -10.45 -1.52
N ARG A 136 5.47 -10.29 -0.25
CA ARG A 136 5.51 -11.37 0.73
C ARG A 136 4.61 -12.54 0.36
N TYR A 137 3.57 -12.37 -0.47
CA TYR A 137 2.84 -13.53 -0.96
C TYR A 137 3.61 -14.32 -2.01
N ALA A 138 4.74 -13.78 -2.49
CA ALA A 138 5.61 -14.37 -3.48
C ALA A 138 6.91 -14.96 -2.89
N GLY A 139 6.92 -15.22 -1.57
CA GLY A 139 8.11 -15.73 -0.88
C GLY A 139 9.22 -14.69 -0.64
N ALA A 140 8.98 -13.43 -1.05
CA ALA A 140 10.04 -12.42 -1.06
C ALA A 140 10.06 -11.53 0.20
N PHE A 141 11.24 -11.40 0.78
CA PHE A 141 11.53 -10.33 1.73
C PHE A 141 11.88 -9.05 0.97
N VAL A 142 11.21 -7.96 1.34
CA VAL A 142 11.43 -6.65 0.72
C VAL A 142 11.47 -5.56 1.78
N TYR A 143 12.52 -4.74 1.73
CA TYR A 143 12.67 -3.54 2.54
C TYR A 143 12.87 -2.29 1.67
N GLY A 144 12.32 -1.16 2.11
CA GLY A 144 12.41 0.11 1.39
C GLY A 144 11.23 0.40 0.44
N ARG A 145 10.10 -0.30 0.57
CA ARG A 145 8.89 -0.07 -0.25
C ARG A 145 8.25 1.31 -0.06
N THR A 146 8.58 2.00 1.03
CA THR A 146 8.09 3.33 1.34
C THR A 146 9.22 4.19 1.89
N ARG A 147 9.17 5.49 1.59
CA ARG A 147 10.09 6.49 2.12
C ARG A 147 9.30 7.56 2.88
N GLY A 148 9.83 7.96 4.04
CA GLY A 148 9.32 9.12 4.76
C GLY A 148 9.80 10.41 4.09
N ARG A 149 8.87 11.33 3.78
CA ARG A 149 9.16 12.69 3.34
C ARG A 149 8.58 13.67 4.38
N PRO A 150 9.38 14.59 4.93
CA PRO A 150 8.86 15.64 5.81
C PRO A 150 7.80 16.47 5.09
N ARG A 151 6.71 16.81 5.78
CA ARG A 151 5.70 17.73 5.24
C ARG A 151 5.99 19.18 5.67
N PRO A 152 5.69 20.18 4.83
CA PRO A 152 5.56 21.56 5.29
C PRO A 152 4.50 21.63 6.39
N GLY A 153 4.82 22.22 7.55
CA GLY A 153 3.92 22.24 8.72
C GLY A 153 4.11 21.09 9.72
N GLY A 154 5.10 20.23 9.51
CA GLY A 154 5.47 19.16 10.45
C GLY A 154 4.89 17.79 10.10
N GLY A 155 5.48 16.77 10.71
CA GLY A 155 5.15 15.37 10.44
C GLY A 155 5.78 14.79 9.17
N VAL A 156 5.51 13.51 8.92
CA VAL A 156 6.13 12.73 7.84
C VAL A 156 5.04 12.14 6.95
N SER A 157 5.10 12.41 5.64
CA SER A 157 4.34 11.68 4.63
C SER A 157 5.08 10.41 4.24
N GLN A 158 4.34 9.34 3.95
CA GLN A 158 4.91 8.12 3.41
C GLN A 158 4.64 8.11 1.91
N ILE A 159 5.70 8.12 1.12
CA ILE A 159 5.62 7.94 -0.33
C ILE A 159 5.94 6.48 -0.65
N LYS A 160 5.23 5.90 -1.61
CA LYS A 160 5.59 4.59 -2.17
C LYS A 160 6.84 4.76 -3.02
N VAL A 161 7.71 3.75 -2.99
CA VAL A 161 8.92 3.67 -3.79
C VAL A 161 8.68 2.65 -4.89
N ASP A 162 9.11 2.97 -6.10
CA ASP A 162 9.00 2.06 -7.23
C ASP A 162 9.81 0.80 -7.00
N MET A 163 9.36 -0.30 -7.59
CA MET A 163 9.93 -1.63 -7.34
C MET A 163 11.41 -1.72 -7.69
N ALA A 164 11.84 -1.00 -8.73
CA ALA A 164 13.24 -0.92 -9.15
C ALA A 164 14.16 -0.25 -8.10
N ASP A 165 13.60 0.63 -7.26
CA ASP A 165 14.32 1.40 -6.25
C ASP A 165 14.18 0.80 -4.84
N TRP A 166 13.62 -0.41 -4.72
CA TRP A 166 13.54 -1.11 -3.45
C TRP A 166 14.95 -1.47 -2.96
N ARG A 167 15.25 -1.05 -1.74
CA ARG A 167 16.62 -1.12 -1.20
C ARG A 167 17.14 -2.54 -1.03
N PHE A 168 16.29 -3.46 -0.55
CA PHE A 168 16.64 -4.87 -0.40
C PHE A 168 15.47 -5.72 -0.89
N VAL A 169 15.77 -6.64 -1.80
CA VAL A 169 14.83 -7.60 -2.37
C VAL A 169 15.49 -8.96 -2.34
N MET A 170 14.90 -9.89 -1.59
CA MET A 170 15.37 -11.27 -1.47
C MET A 170 14.19 -12.19 -1.78
N PRO A 171 14.04 -12.64 -3.03
CA PRO A 171 13.08 -13.67 -3.40
C PRO A 171 13.35 -14.99 -2.67
N ASP A 172 12.33 -15.84 -2.61
CA ASP A 172 12.43 -17.24 -2.13
C ASP A 172 13.02 -17.41 -0.72
N LEU A 173 12.84 -16.41 0.16
CA LEU A 173 13.28 -16.49 1.56
C LEU A 173 12.34 -17.36 2.41
N HIS A 174 11.09 -17.53 1.96
CA HIS A 174 10.09 -18.32 2.65
C HIS A 174 9.01 -18.82 1.67
N PRO A 175 8.15 -19.78 2.07
CA PRO A 175 7.03 -20.20 1.24
C PRO A 175 6.09 -19.04 0.88
N GLY A 176 5.74 -18.94 -0.40
CA GLY A 176 4.75 -18.02 -0.95
C GLY A 176 3.47 -18.73 -1.40
N TYR A 177 2.41 -17.96 -1.62
CA TYR A 177 1.19 -18.43 -2.30
C TYR A 177 1.36 -18.44 -3.83
N ILE A 178 2.27 -17.62 -4.33
CA ILE A 178 2.70 -17.52 -5.72
C ILE A 178 4.23 -17.48 -5.75
N ASP A 179 4.84 -17.67 -6.92
CA ASP A 179 6.26 -17.44 -7.13
C ASP A 179 6.56 -15.96 -7.47
N TRP A 180 7.86 -15.63 -7.53
CA TRP A 180 8.33 -14.27 -7.81
C TRP A 180 7.97 -13.79 -9.22
N GLU A 181 8.05 -14.67 -10.22
CA GLU A 181 7.74 -14.34 -11.62
C GLU A 181 6.26 -14.00 -11.80
N ARG A 182 5.37 -14.79 -11.20
CA ARG A 182 3.93 -14.54 -11.16
C ARG A 182 3.61 -13.24 -10.42
N PHE A 183 4.36 -12.90 -9.37
CA PHE A 183 4.20 -11.60 -8.71
C PHE A 183 4.55 -10.43 -9.63
N LYS A 184 5.67 -10.50 -10.36
CA LYS A 184 6.05 -9.47 -11.34
C LYS A 184 5.01 -9.33 -12.44
N ALA A 185 4.56 -10.43 -13.02
CA ALA A 185 3.49 -10.43 -14.03
C ALA A 185 2.19 -9.80 -13.49
N ASN A 186 1.84 -10.07 -12.22
CA ASN A 186 0.71 -9.42 -11.57
C ASN A 186 0.92 -7.91 -11.42
N GLN A 187 2.13 -7.44 -11.06
CA GLN A 187 2.43 -6.01 -10.97
C GLN A 187 2.30 -5.30 -12.32
N GLU A 188 2.78 -5.92 -13.39
CA GLU A 188 2.64 -5.38 -14.76
C GLU A 188 1.18 -5.28 -15.18
N ARG A 189 0.39 -6.33 -14.95
CA ARG A 189 -1.06 -6.31 -15.21
C ARG A 189 -1.76 -5.21 -14.41
N LEU A 190 -1.42 -5.05 -13.13
CA LEU A 190 -1.97 -3.97 -12.30
C LEU A 190 -1.56 -2.58 -12.79
N ALA A 191 -0.32 -2.41 -13.24
CA ALA A 191 0.17 -1.14 -13.79
C ALA A 191 -0.55 -0.79 -15.09
N THR A 192 -0.68 -1.75 -16.02
CA THR A 192 -1.44 -1.59 -17.27
C THR A 192 -2.90 -1.26 -17.00
N ASN A 193 -3.53 -1.94 -16.04
CA ASN A 193 -4.87 -1.59 -15.60
C ASN A 193 -4.92 -0.18 -14.99
N ALA A 194 -3.98 0.23 -14.15
CA ALA A 194 -4.01 1.58 -13.58
C ALA A 194 -3.94 2.67 -14.67
N GLN A 195 -3.15 2.45 -15.73
CA GLN A 195 -3.07 3.35 -16.89
C GLN A 195 -4.40 3.46 -17.67
N ALA A 196 -5.28 2.46 -17.56
CA ALA A 196 -6.63 2.50 -18.12
C ALA A 196 -7.62 3.36 -17.33
N TYR A 197 -7.39 3.56 -16.03
CA TYR A 197 -8.33 4.24 -15.13
C TYR A 197 -7.79 5.58 -14.56
N GLY A 198 -6.51 5.93 -14.79
CA GLY A 198 -5.89 7.17 -14.31
C GLY A 198 -6.23 8.43 -15.13
N MET A 199 -5.85 9.61 -14.62
CA MET A 199 -6.05 10.92 -15.27
C MET A 199 -5.39 11.01 -16.66
N GLN A 200 -4.27 10.30 -16.85
CA GLN A 200 -3.59 10.16 -18.15
C GLN A 200 -3.94 8.82 -18.79
N ARG A 201 -5.22 8.61 -19.16
CA ARG A 201 -5.65 7.37 -19.84
C ARG A 201 -4.83 7.19 -21.12
N ARG A 202 -4.03 6.14 -21.23
CA ARG A 202 -3.34 5.81 -22.50
C ARG A 202 -4.10 4.76 -23.32
N ALA A 203 -4.78 3.84 -22.65
CA ALA A 203 -5.72 2.90 -23.24
C ALA A 203 -6.63 2.36 -22.11
N GLY A 204 -7.94 2.35 -22.30
CA GLY A 204 -8.89 1.73 -21.36
C GLY A 204 -9.68 0.62 -22.01
N PRO A 205 -10.10 -0.43 -21.27
CA PRO A 205 -10.98 -1.44 -21.84
C PRO A 205 -12.26 -0.77 -22.32
N VAL A 206 -12.78 -1.24 -23.46
CA VAL A 206 -14.12 -0.86 -23.95
C VAL A 206 -15.10 -1.12 -22.80
N ARG A 207 -15.71 -0.07 -22.28
CA ARG A 207 -16.81 -0.20 -21.32
C ARG A 207 -18.10 -0.28 -22.12
N GLU A 208 -19.09 -0.98 -21.56
CA GLU A 208 -20.43 -1.02 -22.14
C GLU A 208 -20.97 0.41 -22.34
N GLY A 209 -21.57 0.64 -23.50
CA GLY A 209 -22.21 1.90 -23.88
C GLY A 209 -21.96 2.29 -25.35
N SER A 210 -22.76 3.23 -25.85
CA SER A 210 -22.79 3.66 -27.25
C SER A 210 -21.63 4.57 -27.67
N ALA A 211 -20.72 4.92 -26.76
CA ALA A 211 -19.63 5.88 -27.02
C ALA A 211 -18.43 5.27 -27.77
N LEU A 212 -18.43 5.42 -29.11
CA LEU A 212 -17.40 4.83 -30.00
C LEU A 212 -15.97 5.36 -29.83
N LEU A 213 -15.79 6.57 -29.30
CA LEU A 213 -14.50 7.26 -29.18
C LEU A 213 -14.01 7.39 -27.73
N GLN A 214 -14.56 6.58 -26.81
CA GLN A 214 -14.18 6.61 -25.41
C GLN A 214 -12.67 6.43 -25.22
N GLY A 215 -12.01 7.44 -24.64
CA GLY A 215 -10.57 7.43 -24.41
C GLY A 215 -9.72 7.79 -25.63
N ARG A 216 -10.30 8.07 -26.80
CA ARG A 216 -9.57 8.51 -28.01
C ARG A 216 -9.62 10.02 -28.24
N VAL A 217 -10.73 10.68 -27.90
CA VAL A 217 -10.93 12.13 -28.11
C VAL A 217 -10.04 12.96 -27.17
N LEU A 218 -9.39 13.98 -27.74
CA LEU A 218 -8.60 14.99 -27.03
C LEU A 218 -9.35 16.33 -27.07
N CYS A 219 -9.26 17.10 -26.00
CA CYS A 219 -9.76 18.48 -25.94
C CYS A 219 -8.81 19.38 -26.74
N GLY A 220 -9.34 20.11 -27.72
CA GLY A 220 -8.56 21.06 -28.52
C GLY A 220 -8.04 22.29 -27.74
N LEU A 221 -8.53 22.52 -26.52
CA LEU A 221 -8.13 23.67 -25.69
C LEU A 221 -6.99 23.32 -24.72
N CYS A 222 -7.14 22.23 -23.95
CA CYS A 222 -6.14 21.85 -22.96
C CYS A 222 -5.25 20.65 -23.35
N GLY A 223 -5.54 20.00 -24.47
CA GLY A 223 -4.83 18.79 -24.91
C GLY A 223 -5.13 17.54 -24.07
N GLY A 224 -5.91 17.66 -22.99
CA GLY A 224 -6.34 16.54 -22.15
C GLY A 224 -7.36 15.63 -22.85
N ARG A 225 -7.42 14.34 -22.47
CA ARG A 225 -8.43 13.41 -22.99
C ARG A 225 -9.82 13.71 -22.43
N MET A 226 -10.83 13.66 -23.29
CA MET A 226 -12.22 13.87 -22.89
C MET A 226 -12.80 12.60 -22.23
N GLY A 227 -13.59 12.79 -21.18
CA GLY A 227 -14.41 11.75 -20.57
C GLY A 227 -15.73 11.58 -21.32
N VAL A 228 -16.42 10.46 -21.09
CA VAL A 228 -17.78 10.22 -21.61
C VAL A 228 -18.77 10.41 -20.48
N HIS A 229 -19.79 11.21 -20.72
CA HIS A 229 -20.97 11.35 -19.88
C HIS A 229 -22.18 10.80 -20.63
N TYR A 230 -23.00 10.00 -19.97
CA TYR A 230 -24.23 9.48 -20.56
C TYR A 230 -25.40 10.28 -20.01
N SER A 231 -26.12 10.98 -20.90
CA SER A 231 -27.44 11.54 -20.61
C SER A 231 -28.51 10.54 -21.04
N GLN A 232 -29.71 10.66 -20.46
CA GLN A 232 -30.88 9.93 -20.90
C GLN A 232 -31.71 10.85 -21.79
N GLU A 233 -31.88 10.50 -23.06
CA GLU A 233 -32.79 11.17 -23.98
C GLU A 233 -33.75 10.13 -24.56
N HIS A 234 -35.06 10.37 -24.44
CA HIS A 234 -36.10 9.46 -24.93
C HIS A 234 -35.91 7.98 -24.49
N GLY A 235 -35.39 7.76 -23.28
CA GLY A 235 -35.15 6.43 -22.72
C GLY A 235 -33.91 5.71 -23.28
N GLN A 236 -33.09 6.38 -24.11
CA GLN A 236 -31.83 5.86 -24.62
C GLN A 236 -30.63 6.61 -24.04
N PRO A 237 -29.53 5.90 -23.72
CA PRO A 237 -28.30 6.52 -23.25
C PRO A 237 -27.56 7.20 -24.42
N VAL A 238 -27.49 8.53 -24.39
CA VAL A 238 -26.76 9.35 -25.37
C VAL A 238 -25.39 9.74 -24.80
N PRO A 239 -24.28 9.39 -25.50
CA PRO A 239 -22.94 9.68 -25.02
C PRO A 239 -22.47 11.07 -25.45
N THR A 240 -22.07 11.90 -24.48
CA THR A 240 -21.42 13.20 -24.72
C THR A 240 -19.96 13.15 -24.26
N TYR A 241 -19.04 13.67 -25.07
CA TYR A 241 -17.64 13.82 -24.69
C TYR A 241 -17.43 15.14 -23.96
N ILE A 242 -16.92 15.10 -22.73
CA ILE A 242 -16.72 16.29 -21.89
C ILE A 242 -15.26 16.35 -21.45
N CYS A 243 -14.64 17.52 -21.57
CA CYS A 243 -13.31 17.76 -21.03
C CYS A 243 -13.32 17.72 -19.49
N GLN A 244 -12.45 16.91 -18.89
CA GLN A 244 -12.44 16.67 -17.43
C GLN A 244 -11.74 17.79 -16.64
N GLU A 245 -10.88 18.60 -17.26
CA GLU A 245 -10.26 19.77 -16.62
C GLU A 245 -11.23 20.95 -16.48
N THR A 246 -12.15 21.14 -17.43
CA THR A 246 -13.23 22.13 -17.32
C THR A 246 -14.33 21.73 -16.34
N ALA A 247 -14.44 20.45 -15.97
CA ALA A 247 -15.42 19.98 -14.99
C ALA A 247 -15.02 20.25 -13.52
N THR A 248 -13.85 20.87 -13.29
CA THR A 248 -13.32 21.21 -11.96
C THR A 248 -13.09 22.70 -11.73
N ARG A 249 -13.74 23.57 -12.52
CA ARG A 249 -13.88 25.00 -12.19
C ARG A 249 -15.32 25.34 -11.83
#